data_AF-A0A953WHD3-F1
#
_entry.id   AF-A0A953WHD3-F1
#
_cell.length_a   1.000
_cell.length_b   1.000
_cell.length_c   1.000
_cell.angle_alpha   90.00
_cell.angle_beta   90.00
_cell.angle_gamma   90.00
#
_symmetry.space_group_name_H-M   'P 1'
#
loop_
_entity.id
_entity.type
_entity.pdbx_description
1 polymer ?
#
loop_
_entity_poly.entity_id
_entity_poly.type
_entity_poly.pdbx_seq_one_letter_code
_entity_poly.pdbx_strand_id
1 'polypeptide(L)'
;MRRALAAALILIAQGAAPALAEDADMAEATALAEIEACTLEDVGYETPETLWDCHSGAFSVCMVEADTSYGKMSRCYRLETRRIETLIERQITRLKIERRKNYRSLDPTRQTDSFGTLLDADQAAWESFRQSEVAFIRLSFNNLEADASAMTLTRKRYLRLRMIGYYYRLPEGLP
;
A
#
# COMPACT_ATOMS: atom_id res chain seq x y z
N MET A 1 41.32 22.70 -21.35
CA MET A 1 41.08 21.47 -20.55
C MET A 1 39.89 21.56 -19.57
N ARG A 2 39.64 22.68 -18.85
CA ARG A 2 38.54 22.77 -17.86
C ARG A 2 37.11 22.63 -18.42
N ARG A 3 36.84 23.03 -19.67
CA ARG A 3 35.49 22.92 -20.27
C ARG A 3 35.11 21.50 -20.71
N ALA A 4 36.09 20.66 -21.04
CA ALA A 4 35.84 19.26 -21.44
C ALA A 4 35.51 18.37 -20.24
N LEU A 5 36.12 18.63 -19.07
CA LEU A 5 35.80 17.93 -17.82
C LEU A 5 34.37 18.22 -17.33
N ALA A 6 33.90 19.47 -17.46
CA ALA A 6 32.54 19.84 -17.05
C ALA A 6 31.47 19.18 -17.94
N ALA A 7 31.69 19.09 -19.26
CA ALA A 7 30.77 18.41 -20.17
C ALA A 7 30.70 16.89 -19.90
N ALA A 8 31.84 16.25 -19.62
CA ALA A 8 31.90 14.83 -19.28
C ALA A 8 31.19 14.52 -17.95
N LEU A 9 31.34 15.36 -16.92
CA LEU A 9 30.63 15.21 -15.64
C LEU A 9 29.10 15.37 -15.79
N ILE A 10 28.64 16.26 -16.67
CA ILE A 10 27.21 16.45 -16.94
C ILE A 10 26.64 15.23 -17.69
N LEU A 11 27.36 14.70 -18.67
CA LEU A 11 26.96 13.50 -19.43
C LEU A 11 26.89 12.23 -18.55
N ILE A 12 27.82 12.08 -17.61
CA ILE A 12 27.82 10.95 -16.65
C ILE A 12 26.67 11.12 -15.64
N ALA A 13 26.43 12.34 -15.14
CA ALA A 13 25.32 12.61 -14.24
C ALA A 13 23.95 12.42 -14.93
N GLN A 14 23.84 12.77 -16.21
CA GLN A 14 22.62 12.57 -17.02
C GLN A 14 22.37 11.12 -17.42
N GLY A 15 23.40 10.26 -17.47
CA GLY A 15 23.23 8.82 -17.69
C GLY A 15 22.97 8.04 -16.40
N ALA A 16 23.59 8.44 -15.28
CA ALA A 16 23.44 7.78 -13.99
C ALA A 16 22.11 8.14 -13.29
N ALA A 17 21.65 9.39 -13.37
CA ALA A 17 20.39 9.80 -12.74
C ALA A 17 19.14 9.04 -13.25
N PRO A 18 18.92 8.85 -14.58
CA PRO A 18 17.78 8.10 -15.06
C PRO A 18 17.90 6.59 -14.80
N ALA A 19 19.11 6.01 -14.87
CA ALA A 19 19.30 4.60 -14.52
C ALA A 19 19.00 4.33 -13.04
N LEU A 20 19.45 5.20 -12.13
CA LEU A 20 19.13 5.12 -10.71
C LEU A 20 17.63 5.35 -10.42
N ALA A 21 16.96 6.17 -11.24
CA ALA A 21 15.52 6.36 -11.14
C ALA A 21 14.75 5.11 -11.62
N GLU A 22 15.17 4.52 -12.73
CA GLU A 22 14.60 3.27 -13.27
C GLU A 22 14.80 2.10 -12.29
N ASP A 23 15.99 1.96 -11.70
CA ASP A 23 16.28 0.96 -10.68
C ASP A 23 15.41 1.16 -9.42
N ALA A 24 15.21 2.41 -8.99
CA ALA A 24 14.34 2.73 -7.86
C ALA A 24 12.86 2.44 -8.17
N ASP A 25 12.39 2.75 -9.37
CA ASP A 25 11.03 2.47 -9.82
C ASP A 25 10.78 0.95 -9.92
N MET A 26 11.76 0.18 -10.41
CA MET A 26 11.71 -1.28 -10.47
C MET A 26 11.71 -1.91 -9.07
N ALA A 27 12.52 -1.41 -8.15
CA ALA A 27 12.54 -1.86 -6.76
C ALA A 27 11.19 -1.59 -6.06
N GLU A 28 10.61 -0.41 -6.29
CA GLU A 28 9.30 -0.04 -5.75
C GLU A 28 8.18 -0.92 -6.33
N ALA A 29 8.20 -1.16 -7.65
CA ALA A 29 7.24 -2.06 -8.29
C ALA A 29 7.32 -3.49 -7.75
N THR A 30 8.54 -3.98 -7.51
CA THR A 30 8.80 -5.30 -6.91
C THR A 30 8.25 -5.38 -5.49
N ALA A 31 8.56 -4.38 -4.65
CA ALA A 31 8.07 -4.31 -3.28
C ALA A 31 6.54 -4.31 -3.20
N LEU A 32 5.88 -3.56 -4.10
CA LEU A 32 4.42 -3.56 -4.20
C LEU A 32 3.89 -4.95 -4.59
N ALA A 33 4.50 -5.60 -5.58
CA ALA A 33 4.09 -6.92 -6.04
C ALA A 33 4.24 -8.00 -4.95
N GLU A 34 5.30 -7.96 -4.16
CA GLU A 34 5.51 -8.87 -3.01
C GLU A 34 4.39 -8.74 -1.97
N ILE A 35 4.03 -7.51 -1.60
CA ILE A 35 2.93 -7.26 -0.66
C ILE A 35 1.59 -7.75 -1.26
N GLU A 36 1.32 -7.45 -2.54
CA GLU A 36 0.10 -7.94 -3.20
C GLU A 36 0.03 -9.47 -3.22
N ALA A 37 1.14 -10.15 -3.51
CA ALA A 37 1.24 -11.60 -3.60
C ALA A 37 1.03 -12.29 -2.25
N CYS A 38 1.69 -11.80 -1.18
CA CYS A 38 1.51 -12.34 0.17
C CYS A 38 0.04 -12.26 0.60
N THR A 39 -0.64 -11.14 0.31
CA THR A 39 -2.07 -11.01 0.63
C THR A 39 -3.02 -11.78 -0.30
N LEU A 40 -2.55 -12.39 -1.39
CA LEU A 40 -3.37 -13.20 -2.31
C LEU A 40 -3.56 -14.63 -1.79
N GLU A 41 -2.50 -15.23 -1.26
CA GLU A 41 -2.51 -16.60 -0.70
C GLU A 41 -3.47 -16.70 0.50
N ASP A 42 -3.59 -15.59 1.22
CA ASP A 42 -4.23 -15.46 2.52
C ASP A 42 -5.74 -15.19 2.50
N VAL A 43 -6.25 -14.54 1.45
CA VAL A 43 -7.67 -14.12 1.34
C VAL A 43 -8.62 -15.30 1.14
N GLY A 44 -8.10 -16.50 0.85
CA GLY A 44 -8.89 -17.72 0.62
C GLY A 44 -8.86 -18.77 1.74
N TYR A 45 -7.97 -18.67 2.74
CA TYR A 45 -7.67 -19.83 3.59
C TYR A 45 -7.61 -19.58 5.11
N GLU A 46 -7.50 -18.35 5.61
CA GLU A 46 -7.31 -18.17 7.07
C GLU A 46 -8.09 -16.99 7.67
N THR A 47 -8.36 -17.11 8.98
CA THR A 47 -8.86 -16.01 9.81
C THR A 47 -7.93 -14.80 9.69
N PRO A 48 -8.45 -13.56 9.64
CA PRO A 48 -7.65 -12.33 9.44
C PRO A 48 -6.47 -12.12 10.40
N GLU A 49 -6.38 -12.92 11.47
CA GLU A 49 -5.42 -12.84 12.54
C GLU A 49 -4.04 -13.46 12.22
N THR A 50 -3.88 -14.19 11.12
CA THR A 50 -2.58 -14.75 10.68
C THR A 50 -1.93 -13.97 9.54
N LEU A 51 -2.65 -13.02 8.93
CA LEU A 51 -2.23 -12.27 7.74
C LEU A 51 -1.33 -11.05 8.05
N TRP A 52 -0.83 -10.94 9.30
CA TRP A 52 -0.21 -9.71 9.80
C TRP A 52 1.21 -9.49 9.30
N ASP A 53 1.89 -10.51 8.77
CA ASP A 53 3.32 -10.45 8.46
C ASP A 53 3.66 -10.13 7.00
N CYS A 54 2.68 -9.77 6.17
CA CYS A 54 2.95 -9.37 4.78
C CYS A 54 3.66 -8.00 4.69
N HIS A 55 4.97 -8.03 4.41
CA HIS A 55 5.79 -6.88 4.11
C HIS A 55 6.77 -7.22 2.98
N SER A 56 7.23 -6.19 2.26
CA SER A 56 8.21 -6.32 1.20
C SER A 56 9.58 -6.71 1.74
N GLY A 57 10.37 -7.40 0.93
CA GLY A 57 11.79 -7.64 1.21
C GLY A 57 12.56 -6.32 1.39
N ALA A 58 12.12 -5.25 0.72
CA ALA A 58 12.67 -3.90 0.91
C ALA A 58 12.46 -3.37 2.35
N PHE A 59 11.34 -3.68 3.00
CA PHE A 59 11.15 -3.37 4.41
C PHE A 59 12.05 -4.22 5.30
N SER A 60 12.17 -5.53 5.04
CA SER A 60 13.06 -6.41 5.80
C SER A 60 14.51 -5.93 5.76
N VAL A 61 15.02 -5.59 4.56
CA VAL A 61 16.37 -5.02 4.38
C VAL A 61 16.51 -3.70 5.14
N CYS A 62 15.54 -2.79 5.01
CA CYS A 62 15.55 -1.52 5.74
C CYS A 62 15.62 -1.74 7.26
N MET A 63 14.85 -2.69 7.80
CA MET A 63 14.83 -3.00 9.23
C MET A 63 16.17 -3.60 9.70
N VAL A 64 16.82 -4.43 8.89
CA VAL A 64 18.17 -4.94 9.18
C VAL A 64 19.19 -3.80 9.17
N GLU A 65 19.14 -2.89 8.19
CA GLU A 65 20.03 -1.72 8.11
C GLU A 65 19.78 -0.67 9.20
N ALA A 66 18.54 -0.61 9.70
CA ALA A 66 18.17 0.22 10.83
C ALA A 66 18.82 -0.27 12.13
N ASP A 67 19.12 -1.57 12.21
CA ASP A 67 19.70 -2.25 13.37
C ASP A 67 18.95 -1.89 14.66
N THR A 68 19.56 -1.16 15.60
CA THR A 68 18.97 -0.75 16.88
C THR A 68 18.51 0.72 16.88
N SER A 69 18.60 1.42 15.74
CA SER A 69 18.27 2.84 15.65
C SER A 69 16.76 3.07 15.48
N TYR A 70 16.10 3.51 16.54
CA TYR A 70 14.66 3.83 16.52
C TYR A 70 14.28 4.83 15.42
N GLY A 71 15.12 5.83 15.16
CA GLY A 71 14.87 6.81 14.10
C GLY A 71 14.92 6.21 12.69
N LYS A 72 15.81 5.22 12.47
CA LYS A 72 15.88 4.50 11.19
C LYS A 72 14.73 3.51 11.05
N MET A 73 14.40 2.75 12.09
CA MET A 73 13.24 1.84 12.08
C MET A 73 11.93 2.60 11.78
N SER A 74 11.72 3.73 12.46
CA SER A 74 10.59 4.64 12.21
C SER A 74 10.51 5.08 10.73
N ARG A 75 11.66 5.31 10.08
CA ARG A 75 11.69 5.57 8.63
C ARG A 75 11.25 4.36 7.81
N CYS A 76 11.71 3.15 8.15
CA CYS A 76 11.30 1.92 7.46
C CYS A 76 9.79 1.70 7.54
N TYR A 77 9.19 1.83 8.73
CA TYR A 77 7.74 1.74 8.91
C TYR A 77 6.98 2.75 8.04
N ARG A 78 7.44 4.00 7.96
CA ARG A 78 6.79 5.02 7.12
C ARG A 78 6.91 4.72 5.62
N LEU A 79 8.05 4.22 5.16
CA LEU A 79 8.22 3.83 3.76
C LEU A 79 7.27 2.69 3.39
N GLU A 80 7.19 1.67 4.23
CA GLU A 80 6.29 0.54 3.99
C GLU A 80 4.82 0.94 4.08
N THR A 81 4.48 1.83 5.01
CA THR A 81 3.13 2.41 5.10
C THR A 81 2.71 3.06 3.77
N ARG A 82 3.60 3.82 3.12
CA ARG A 82 3.29 4.47 1.82
C ARG A 82 3.09 3.49 0.69
N ARG A 83 3.83 2.38 0.68
CA ARG A 83 3.61 1.28 -0.27
C ARG A 83 2.22 0.70 -0.12
N ILE A 84 1.82 0.41 1.12
CA ILE A 84 0.51 -0.15 1.40
C ILE A 84 -0.60 0.88 1.09
N GLU A 85 -0.40 2.17 1.35
CA GLU A 85 -1.31 3.25 0.93
C GLU A 85 -1.51 3.27 -0.59
N THR A 86 -0.42 3.13 -1.37
CA THR A 86 -0.49 2.99 -2.83
C THR A 86 -1.32 1.79 -3.26
N LEU A 87 -1.19 0.66 -2.56
CA LEU A 87 -1.99 -0.54 -2.83
C LEU A 87 -3.45 -0.38 -2.45
N ILE A 88 -3.77 0.36 -1.38
CA ILE A 88 -5.14 0.73 -1.00
C ILE A 88 -5.80 1.53 -2.13
N GLU A 89 -5.15 2.57 -2.64
CA GLU A 89 -5.67 3.39 -3.74
C GLU A 89 -5.94 2.57 -5.01
N ARG A 90 -4.98 1.71 -5.37
CA ARG A 90 -5.13 0.77 -6.49
C ARG A 90 -6.32 -0.17 -6.29
N GLN A 91 -6.47 -0.73 -5.08
CA GLN A 91 -7.54 -1.66 -4.78
C GLN A 91 -8.92 -0.99 -4.76
N ILE A 92 -9.05 0.22 -4.20
CA ILE A 92 -10.28 1.01 -4.26
C ILE A 92 -10.68 1.27 -5.72
N THR A 93 -9.71 1.64 -6.55
CA THR A 93 -9.94 1.85 -8.00
C THR A 93 -10.41 0.56 -8.68
N ARG A 94 -9.76 -0.58 -8.40
CA ARG A 94 -10.17 -1.90 -8.92
C ARG A 94 -11.60 -2.25 -8.50
N LEU A 95 -11.94 -2.10 -7.21
CA LEU A 95 -13.28 -2.38 -6.68
C LEU A 95 -14.37 -1.56 -7.37
N LYS A 96 -14.16 -0.26 -7.58
CA LYS A 96 -15.11 0.60 -8.29
C LYS A 96 -15.33 0.14 -9.73
N ILE A 97 -14.25 -0.24 -10.43
CA ILE A 97 -14.33 -0.73 -11.82
C ILE A 97 -15.07 -2.08 -11.88
N GLU A 98 -14.70 -3.03 -11.02
CA GLU A 98 -15.31 -4.36 -10.97
C GLU A 98 -16.80 -4.28 -10.64
N ARG A 99 -17.18 -3.50 -9.62
CA ARG A 99 -18.58 -3.31 -9.24
C ARG A 99 -19.39 -2.70 -10.38
N ARG A 100 -18.84 -1.69 -11.07
CA ARG A 100 -19.50 -1.05 -12.22
C ARG A 100 -19.72 -2.03 -13.38
N LYS A 101 -18.76 -2.91 -13.66
CA LYS A 101 -18.90 -3.95 -14.70
C LYS A 101 -20.01 -4.94 -14.34
N ASN A 102 -19.99 -5.48 -13.12
CA ASN A 102 -20.99 -6.46 -12.66
C ASN A 102 -22.41 -5.87 -12.62
N TYR A 103 -22.55 -4.60 -12.21
CA TYR A 103 -23.88 -3.97 -12.12
C TYR A 103 -24.46 -3.63 -13.50
N ARG A 104 -23.64 -3.13 -14.44
CA ARG A 104 -24.08 -2.85 -15.83
C ARG A 104 -24.53 -4.12 -16.58
N SER A 105 -23.94 -5.28 -16.27
CA SER A 105 -24.38 -6.55 -16.85
C SER A 105 -25.71 -7.04 -16.29
N LEU A 106 -26.08 -6.66 -15.05
CA LEU A 106 -27.30 -7.11 -14.37
C LEU A 106 -28.50 -6.18 -14.62
N ASP A 107 -28.28 -4.86 -14.68
CA ASP A 107 -29.34 -3.87 -14.97
C ASP A 107 -28.73 -2.64 -15.68
N PRO A 108 -28.84 -2.54 -17.01
CA PRO A 108 -28.30 -1.42 -17.79
C PRO A 108 -28.97 -0.06 -17.51
N THR A 109 -30.14 -0.06 -16.86
CA THR A 109 -30.97 1.15 -16.69
C THR A 109 -30.77 1.85 -15.34
N ARG A 110 -30.20 1.16 -14.34
CA ARG A 110 -29.85 1.76 -13.04
C ARG A 110 -28.47 2.43 -13.08
N GLN A 111 -28.45 3.75 -12.86
CA GLN A 111 -27.24 4.58 -12.94
C GLN A 111 -26.58 4.93 -11.60
N THR A 112 -27.16 4.58 -10.44
CA THR A 112 -26.65 5.05 -9.15
C THR A 112 -25.43 4.25 -8.68
N ASP A 113 -24.23 4.83 -8.85
CA ASP A 113 -22.96 4.35 -8.30
C ASP A 113 -22.85 4.58 -6.78
N SER A 114 -23.87 4.12 -6.04
CA SER A 114 -23.95 4.23 -4.57
C SER A 114 -22.78 3.54 -3.88
N PHE A 115 -22.26 2.46 -4.47
CA PHE A 115 -21.09 1.75 -3.95
C PHE A 115 -19.83 2.61 -4.00
N GLY A 116 -19.51 3.24 -5.14
CA GLY A 116 -18.32 4.08 -5.27
C GLY A 116 -18.32 5.21 -4.24
N THR A 117 -19.47 5.89 -4.08
CA THR A 117 -19.64 6.94 -3.07
C THR A 117 -19.50 6.44 -1.64
N LEU A 118 -20.10 5.30 -1.30
CA LEU A 118 -19.98 4.71 0.03
C LEU A 118 -18.55 4.24 0.34
N LEU A 119 -17.86 3.67 -0.65
CA LEU A 119 -16.46 3.24 -0.50
C LEU A 119 -15.53 4.44 -0.26
N ASP A 120 -15.76 5.57 -0.93
CA ASP A 120 -15.02 6.81 -0.70
C ASP A 120 -15.26 7.38 0.69
N ALA A 121 -16.53 7.41 1.13
CA ALA A 121 -16.88 7.87 2.47
C ALA A 121 -16.27 6.97 3.56
N ASP A 122 -16.33 5.64 3.39
CA ASP A 122 -15.71 4.67 4.31
C ASP A 122 -14.18 4.81 4.33
N GLN A 123 -13.53 5.05 3.19
CA GLN A 123 -12.09 5.30 3.13
C GLN A 123 -11.71 6.58 3.89
N ALA A 124 -12.43 7.69 3.67
CA ALA A 124 -12.17 8.95 4.36
C ALA A 124 -12.39 8.85 5.89
N ALA A 125 -13.43 8.11 6.30
CA ALA A 125 -13.68 7.83 7.71
C ALA A 125 -12.55 7.01 8.34
N TRP A 126 -12.07 5.98 7.63
CA TRP A 126 -10.95 5.16 8.08
C TRP A 126 -9.64 5.96 8.18
N GLU A 127 -9.35 6.85 7.23
CA GLU A 127 -8.18 7.72 7.28
C GLU A 127 -8.21 8.64 8.51
N SER A 128 -9.38 9.22 8.80
CA SER A 128 -9.60 10.06 9.98
C SER A 128 -9.38 9.27 11.28
N PHE A 129 -9.92 8.06 11.36
CA PHE A 129 -9.68 7.15 12.48
C PHE A 129 -8.18 6.84 12.65
N ARG A 130 -7.50 6.43 11.58
CA ARG A 130 -6.06 6.11 11.62
C ARG A 130 -5.24 7.31 12.10
N GLN A 131 -5.53 8.51 11.61
CA GLN A 131 -4.82 9.72 12.03
C GLN A 131 -4.99 9.99 13.54
N SER A 132 -6.22 9.89 14.06
CA SER A 132 -6.49 10.04 15.48
C SER A 132 -5.77 8.99 16.33
N GLU A 133 -5.83 7.72 15.92
CA GLU A 133 -5.21 6.61 16.64
C GLU A 133 -3.69 6.75 16.68
N VAL A 134 -3.05 7.06 15.55
CA VAL A 134 -1.60 7.27 15.46
C VAL A 134 -1.17 8.50 16.28
N ALA A 135 -1.96 9.57 16.27
CA ALA A 135 -1.69 10.75 17.10
C ALA A 135 -1.75 10.42 18.59
N PHE A 136 -2.76 9.66 19.02
CA PHE A 136 -2.89 9.20 20.39
C PHE A 136 -1.70 8.32 20.82
N ILE A 137 -1.36 7.29 20.04
CA ILE A 137 -0.22 6.40 20.32
C ILE A 137 1.09 7.18 20.38
N ARG A 138 1.29 8.17 19.51
CA ARG A 138 2.49 9.03 19.55
C ARG A 138 2.61 9.81 20.86
N LEU A 139 1.49 10.29 21.40
CA LEU A 139 1.46 11.01 22.68
C LEU A 139 1.62 10.05 23.87
N SER A 140 1.06 8.86 23.79
CA SER A 140 1.07 7.87 24.88
C SER A 140 2.38 7.09 24.99
N PHE A 141 3.08 6.88 23.87
CA PHE A 141 4.27 6.03 23.79
C PHE A 141 5.44 6.78 23.17
N ASN A 142 5.69 6.58 21.87
CA ASN A 142 6.79 7.23 21.14
C ASN A 142 6.53 7.20 19.63
N ASN A 143 7.43 7.82 18.86
CA ASN A 143 7.30 7.88 17.39
C ASN A 143 7.44 6.52 16.70
N LEU A 144 8.26 5.62 17.24
CA LEU A 144 8.46 4.30 16.66
C LEU A 144 7.18 3.46 16.75
N GLU A 145 6.56 3.43 17.93
CA GLU A 145 5.28 2.74 18.16
C GLU A 145 4.15 3.33 17.32
N ALA A 146 4.11 4.66 17.19
CA ALA A 146 3.12 5.34 16.35
C ALA A 146 3.27 4.95 14.88
N ASP A 147 4.50 4.90 14.35
CA ASP A 147 4.75 4.55 12.96
C ASP A 147 4.53 3.04 12.69
N ALA A 148 4.89 2.17 13.64
CA ALA A 148 4.58 0.74 13.57
C ALA A 148 3.06 0.47 13.60
N SER A 149 2.33 1.20 14.45
CA SER A 149 0.88 1.15 14.53
C SER A 149 0.22 1.68 13.26
N ALA A 150 0.75 2.77 12.68
CA ALA A 150 0.28 3.30 11.40
C ALA A 150 0.39 2.25 10.29
N MET A 151 1.54 1.58 10.18
CA MET A 151 1.75 0.50 9.20
C MET A 151 0.74 -0.64 9.41
N THR A 152 0.57 -1.08 10.65
CA THR A 152 -0.33 -2.18 11.01
C THR A 152 -1.79 -1.86 10.65
N LEU A 153 -2.26 -0.65 10.97
CA LEU A 153 -3.60 -0.19 10.63
C LEU A 153 -3.79 -0.10 9.11
N THR A 154 -2.80 0.42 8.38
CA THR A 154 -2.85 0.50 6.92
C THR A 154 -2.88 -0.90 6.27
N ARG A 155 -2.09 -1.85 6.78
CA ARG A 155 -2.14 -3.26 6.33
C ARG A 155 -3.51 -3.89 6.54
N LYS A 156 -4.09 -3.72 7.75
CA LYS A 156 -5.46 -4.15 8.09
C LYS A 156 -6.48 -3.66 7.06
N ARG A 157 -6.38 -2.38 6.69
CA ARG A 157 -7.27 -1.77 5.71
C ARG A 157 -7.10 -2.38 4.32
N TYR A 158 -5.88 -2.55 3.86
CA TYR A 158 -5.61 -3.15 2.56
C TYR A 158 -6.19 -4.57 2.46
N LEU A 159 -5.95 -5.41 3.47
CA LEU A 159 -6.51 -6.77 3.55
C LEU A 159 -8.05 -6.76 3.49
N ARG A 160 -8.70 -5.85 4.22
CA ARG A 160 -10.16 -5.70 4.19
C ARG A 160 -10.68 -5.37 2.78
N LEU A 161 -10.03 -4.44 2.08
CA LEU A 161 -10.40 -4.08 0.71
C LEU A 161 -10.16 -5.23 -0.29
N ARG A 162 -9.13 -6.03 -0.06
CA ARG A 162 -8.84 -7.23 -0.84
C ARG A 162 -9.89 -8.32 -0.64
N MET A 163 -10.29 -8.57 0.60
CA MET A 163 -11.39 -9.49 0.94
C MET A 163 -12.71 -9.08 0.28
N ILE A 164 -13.08 -7.79 0.35
CA ILE A 164 -14.27 -7.27 -0.34
C ILE A 164 -14.24 -7.62 -1.85
N GLY A 165 -13.08 -7.46 -2.49
CA GLY A 165 -12.91 -7.80 -3.91
C GLY A 165 -12.93 -9.30 -4.21
N TYR A 166 -12.55 -10.15 -3.25
CA TYR A 166 -12.72 -11.59 -3.37
C TYR A 166 -14.19 -11.98 -3.31
N TYR A 167 -14.93 -11.49 -2.31
CA TYR A 167 -16.37 -11.77 -2.17
C TYR A 167 -17.19 -11.30 -3.37
N TYR A 168 -16.81 -10.21 -4.04
CA TYR A 168 -17.47 -9.79 -5.29
C TYR A 168 -17.21 -10.65 -6.51
N ARG A 169 -16.17 -11.48 -6.48
CA ARG A 169 -15.81 -12.40 -7.57
C ARG A 169 -16.37 -13.81 -7.36
N LEU A 170 -16.91 -14.11 -6.17
CA LEU A 170 -17.65 -15.35 -5.96
C LEU A 170 -18.93 -15.32 -6.81
N PRO A 171 -19.27 -16.43 -7.49
CA PRO A 171 -20.56 -16.56 -8.18
C PRO A 171 -21.70 -16.29 -7.19
N GLU A 172 -22.76 -15.59 -7.63
CA GLU A 172 -23.99 -15.47 -6.85
C GLU A 172 -24.49 -16.88 -6.50
N GLY A 173 -24.40 -17.27 -5.22
CA GLY A 173 -24.85 -18.58 -4.75
C GLY A 173 -23.88 -19.41 -3.90
N LEU A 174 -22.74 -18.87 -3.47
CA LEU A 174 -22.02 -19.49 -2.34
C LEU A 174 -22.48 -18.83 -1.02
N PRO A 175 -22.86 -19.64 0.00
CA PRO A 175 -23.50 -19.18 1.23
C PRO A 175 -22.66 -18.19 2.05
#